data_AF-A0A7C3R5M8-F1
#
_entry.id   AF-A0A7C3R5M8-F1
#
_cell.length_a   1.000
_cell.length_b   1.000
_cell.length_c   1.000
_cell.angle_alpha   90.00
_cell.angle_beta   90.00
_cell.angle_gamma   90.00
#
_symmetry.space_group_name_H-M   'P 1'
#
loop_
_entity.id
_entity.type
_entity.pdbx_description
1 polymer ?
#
loop_
_entity_poly.entity_id
_entity_poly.type
_entity_poly.pdbx_seq_one_letter_code
_entity_poly.pdbx_strand_id
1 'polypeptide(L)'
;MGKTQRKTNSYLVRYKKKFKRKVQKVIQLLEIGDMEHDLCKLYKEIFPHDFLEMERHYKFYKEKNQRRKKGKPLWFPNPKLLIANISGLKFPIEKNIAPFISRESLKKNLLQEGSKELQKKEEKYKKKNISTQYILPQYILRFISLYWKETNLFKKLYIVKEVSKYKHEKTIIFFKNVLHSEKDWVIKNVVFRAMQTFEEVVFLPPKGKGKGKREQYN
;
A
#
# COMPACT_ATOMS: atom_id res chain seq x y z
N MET A 1 -19.26 13.47 9.07
CA MET A 1 -18.32 12.36 8.72
C MET A 1 -17.26 12.19 9.83
N GLY A 2 -17.05 10.97 10.34
CA GLY A 2 -16.13 10.72 11.47
C GLY A 2 -14.66 11.05 11.16
N LYS A 3 -13.82 11.31 12.18
CA LYS A 3 -12.40 11.69 12.01
C LYS A 3 -11.60 10.68 11.16
N THR A 4 -11.80 9.39 11.39
CA THR A 4 -11.13 8.31 10.64
C THR A 4 -11.57 8.27 9.18
N GLN A 5 -12.87 8.48 8.91
CA GLN A 5 -13.39 8.55 7.53
C GLN A 5 -12.81 9.75 6.79
N ARG A 6 -12.76 10.93 7.43
CA ARG A 6 -12.16 12.13 6.84
C ARG A 6 -10.68 11.90 6.47
N LYS A 7 -9.92 11.24 7.35
CA LYS A 7 -8.53 10.85 7.05
C LYS A 7 -8.43 9.89 5.88
N THR A 8 -9.26 8.85 5.84
CA THR A 8 -9.27 7.88 4.73
C THR A 8 -9.65 8.54 3.42
N ASN A 9 -10.66 9.41 3.39
CA ASN A 9 -11.06 10.13 2.19
C ASN A 9 -9.97 11.08 1.71
N SER A 10 -9.36 11.84 2.63
CA SER A 10 -8.24 12.73 2.30
C SER A 10 -7.06 11.94 1.71
N TYR A 11 -6.75 10.78 2.29
CA TYR A 11 -5.73 9.88 1.76
C TYR A 11 -6.09 9.36 0.37
N LEU A 12 -7.33 8.90 0.18
CA LEU A 12 -7.83 8.39 -1.10
C LEU A 12 -7.76 9.45 -2.22
N VAL A 13 -8.07 10.71 -1.92
CA VAL A 13 -7.91 11.82 -2.89
C VAL A 13 -6.45 11.97 -3.32
N ARG A 14 -5.50 11.94 -2.38
CA ARG A 14 -4.07 12.01 -2.69
C ARG A 14 -3.59 10.78 -3.46
N TYR A 15 -4.11 9.61 -3.09
CA TYR A 15 -3.81 8.34 -3.73
C TYR A 15 -4.26 8.34 -5.20
N LYS A 16 -5.48 8.81 -5.49
CA LYS A 16 -5.98 8.99 -6.86
C LYS A 16 -5.09 9.90 -7.70
N LYS A 17 -4.61 11.02 -7.13
CA LYS A 17 -3.73 11.97 -7.84
C LYS A 17 -2.43 11.32 -8.33
N LYS A 18 -1.89 10.33 -7.60
CA LYS A 18 -0.66 9.61 -7.99
C LYS A 18 -0.80 8.91 -9.35
N PHE A 19 -1.96 8.33 -9.63
CA PHE A 19 -2.17 7.51 -10.84
C PHE A 19 -2.89 8.26 -11.96
N LYS A 20 -3.47 9.44 -11.68
CA LYS A 20 -4.28 10.21 -12.65
C LYS A 20 -3.61 10.36 -14.02
N ARG A 21 -2.35 10.78 -14.05
CA ARG A 21 -1.60 10.98 -15.31
C ARG A 21 -1.42 9.68 -16.10
N LYS A 22 -1.14 8.58 -15.41
CA LYS A 22 -0.95 7.27 -16.06
C LYS A 22 -2.26 6.72 -16.61
N VAL A 23 -3.34 6.83 -15.83
CA VAL A 23 -4.68 6.44 -16.29
C VAL A 23 -5.09 7.26 -17.51
N GLN A 24 -4.84 8.58 -17.52
CA GLN A 24 -5.11 9.44 -18.69
C GLN A 24 -4.33 9.02 -19.94
N LYS A 25 -3.05 8.65 -19.80
CA LYS A 25 -2.24 8.11 -20.90
C LYS A 25 -2.83 6.80 -21.45
N VAL A 26 -3.28 5.89 -20.58
CA VAL A 26 -3.90 4.62 -21.01
C VAL A 26 -5.26 4.84 -21.67
N ILE A 27 -6.05 5.84 -21.25
CA ILE A 27 -7.33 6.18 -21.91
C ILE A 27 -7.12 6.55 -23.39
N GLN A 28 -6.00 7.17 -23.75
CA GLN A 28 -5.70 7.53 -25.15
C GLN A 28 -5.52 6.30 -26.06
N LEU A 29 -5.29 5.12 -25.48
CA LEU A 29 -5.19 3.86 -26.21
C LEU A 29 -6.54 3.19 -26.47
N LEU A 30 -7.61 3.62 -25.81
CA LEU A 30 -8.91 2.98 -25.93
C LEU A 30 -9.58 3.33 -27.27
N GLU A 31 -10.34 2.37 -27.77
CA GLU A 31 -11.18 2.47 -28.96
C GLU A 31 -12.63 2.82 -28.60
N ILE A 32 -13.41 3.17 -29.62
CA ILE A 32 -14.84 3.45 -29.46
C ILE A 32 -15.54 2.12 -29.15
N GLY A 33 -16.24 2.06 -28.01
CA GLY A 33 -16.91 0.86 -27.53
C GLY A 33 -16.15 0.08 -26.45
N ASP A 34 -14.90 0.47 -26.16
CA ASP A 34 -14.16 -0.12 -25.04
C ASP A 34 -14.83 0.18 -23.70
N MET A 35 -14.92 -0.85 -22.86
CA MET A 35 -15.59 -0.77 -21.56
C MET A 35 -14.57 -0.52 -20.43
N GLU A 36 -15.07 -0.22 -19.22
CA GLU A 36 -14.22 -0.03 -18.03
C GLU A 36 -13.27 -1.21 -17.77
N HIS A 37 -13.71 -2.41 -18.15
CA HIS A 37 -12.95 -3.64 -18.01
C HIS A 37 -11.69 -3.65 -18.87
N ASP A 38 -11.76 -3.09 -20.08
CA ASP A 38 -10.66 -3.10 -21.05
C ASP A 38 -9.61 -2.06 -20.68
N LEU A 39 -10.04 -0.90 -20.19
CA LEU A 39 -9.15 0.05 -19.52
C LEU A 39 -8.36 -0.60 -18.37
N CYS A 40 -9.05 -1.37 -17.53
CA CYS A 40 -8.41 -2.02 -16.40
C CYS A 40 -7.41 -3.09 -16.84
N LYS A 41 -7.73 -3.86 -17.89
CA LYS A 41 -6.83 -4.86 -18.47
C LYS A 41 -5.57 -4.20 -19.04
N LEU A 42 -5.74 -3.17 -19.88
CA LEU A 42 -4.63 -2.42 -20.48
C LEU A 42 -3.76 -1.75 -19.42
N TYR A 43 -4.37 -1.17 -18.39
CA TYR A 43 -3.61 -0.56 -17.29
C TYR A 43 -2.78 -1.61 -16.53
N LYS A 44 -3.34 -2.80 -16.30
CA LYS A 44 -2.63 -3.91 -15.64
C LYS A 44 -1.48 -4.44 -16.49
N GLU A 45 -1.65 -4.50 -17.81
CA GLU A 45 -0.60 -4.90 -18.76
C GLU A 45 0.57 -3.90 -18.76
N ILE A 46 0.26 -2.59 -18.83
CA ILE A 46 1.28 -1.53 -18.94
C ILE A 46 1.95 -1.22 -17.59
N PHE A 47 1.17 -1.17 -16.50
CA PHE A 47 1.65 -0.79 -15.17
C PHE A 47 1.31 -1.85 -14.10
N PRO A 48 1.83 -3.08 -14.21
CA PRO A 48 1.47 -4.19 -13.32
C PRO A 48 1.80 -3.92 -11.84
N HIS A 49 2.93 -3.26 -11.57
CA HIS A 49 3.31 -2.91 -10.19
C HIS A 49 2.34 -1.90 -9.55
N ASP A 50 1.87 -0.90 -10.31
CA ASP A 50 0.93 0.08 -9.77
C ASP A 50 -0.40 -0.59 -9.45
N PHE A 51 -0.84 -1.53 -10.29
CA PHE A 51 -2.01 -2.34 -10.05
C PHE A 51 -1.88 -3.20 -8.77
N LEU A 52 -0.74 -3.87 -8.60
CA LEU A 52 -0.44 -4.64 -7.38
C LEU A 52 -0.43 -3.76 -6.13
N GLU A 53 0.09 -2.53 -6.23
CA GLU A 53 0.04 -1.55 -5.13
C GLU A 53 -1.41 -1.23 -4.76
N MET A 54 -2.29 -0.97 -5.74
CA MET A 54 -3.71 -0.72 -5.50
C MET A 54 -4.39 -1.92 -4.81
N GLU A 55 -4.06 -3.15 -5.21
CA GLU A 55 -4.57 -4.37 -4.58
C GLU A 55 -4.16 -4.48 -3.12
N ARG A 56 -2.88 -4.22 -2.81
CA ARG A 56 -2.36 -4.23 -1.43
C ARG A 56 -3.10 -3.19 -0.57
N HIS A 57 -3.34 -1.99 -1.08
CA HIS A 57 -4.10 -0.96 -0.37
C HIS A 57 -5.57 -1.36 -0.15
N TYR A 58 -6.22 -1.93 -1.17
CA TYR A 58 -7.58 -2.43 -1.03
C TYR A 58 -7.67 -3.53 0.03
N LYS A 59 -6.77 -4.52 -0.01
CA LYS A 59 -6.68 -5.60 0.99
C LYS A 59 -6.48 -5.04 2.39
N PHE A 60 -5.57 -4.07 2.57
CA PHE A 60 -5.34 -3.41 3.85
C PHE A 60 -6.63 -2.79 4.43
N TYR A 61 -7.39 -2.04 3.64
CA TYR A 61 -8.62 -1.42 4.12
C TYR A 61 -9.75 -2.43 4.34
N LYS A 62 -9.80 -3.52 3.56
CA LYS A 62 -10.71 -4.65 3.77
C LYS A 62 -10.44 -5.34 5.11
N GLU A 63 -9.18 -5.72 5.38
CA GLU A 63 -8.75 -6.30 6.66
C GLU A 63 -9.02 -5.34 7.84
N LYS A 64 -8.77 -4.05 7.63
CA LYS A 64 -9.01 -3.02 8.65
C LYS A 64 -10.49 -2.89 9.00
N ASN A 65 -11.39 -3.02 8.02
CA ASN A 65 -12.82 -3.01 8.26
C ASN A 65 -13.29 -4.28 9.00
N GLN A 66 -12.72 -5.45 8.68
CA GLN A 66 -13.03 -6.70 9.40
C GLN A 66 -12.69 -6.61 10.90
N ARG A 67 -11.57 -5.96 11.23
CA ARG A 67 -11.12 -5.79 12.63
C ARG A 67 -11.83 -4.65 13.37
N ARG A 68 -12.67 -3.88 12.69
CA ARG A 68 -13.26 -2.66 13.24
C ARG A 68 -14.59 -2.97 13.92
N LYS A 69 -14.63 -2.83 15.24
CA LYS A 69 -15.86 -3.04 16.05
C LYS A 69 -16.85 -1.86 16.04
N LYS A 70 -16.38 -0.63 15.78
CA LYS A 70 -17.19 0.61 15.93
C LYS A 70 -17.15 1.54 14.72
N GLY A 71 -18.31 2.08 14.34
CA GLY A 71 -18.50 3.08 13.28
C GLY A 71 -18.57 2.49 11.86
N LYS A 72 -19.05 3.28 10.89
CA LYS A 72 -19.27 2.80 9.52
C LYS A 72 -17.95 2.33 8.85
N PRO A 73 -18.01 1.32 7.96
CA PRO A 73 -16.87 0.84 7.18
C PRO A 73 -16.12 1.97 6.48
N LEU A 74 -14.79 1.85 6.40
CA LEU A 74 -13.95 2.73 5.61
C LEU A 74 -14.10 2.36 4.15
N TRP A 75 -14.56 3.31 3.34
CA TRP A 75 -14.64 3.11 1.90
C TRP A 75 -13.25 3.27 1.27
N PHE A 76 -12.78 2.20 0.64
CA PHE A 76 -11.62 2.21 -0.24
C PHE A 76 -11.93 1.30 -1.44
N PRO A 77 -11.91 1.82 -2.66
CA PRO A 77 -12.37 1.11 -3.84
C PRO A 77 -11.40 -0.02 -4.21
N ASN A 78 -11.92 -1.06 -4.86
CA ASN A 78 -11.07 -2.06 -5.51
C ASN A 78 -10.30 -1.39 -6.68
N PRO A 79 -9.21 -2.00 -7.19
CA PRO A 79 -8.42 -1.40 -8.26
C PRO A 79 -9.23 -1.05 -9.51
N LYS A 80 -10.16 -1.92 -9.93
CA LYS A 80 -11.05 -1.70 -11.09
C LYS A 80 -11.85 -0.40 -10.94
N LEU A 81 -12.59 -0.29 -9.84
CA LEU A 81 -13.42 0.86 -9.51
C LEU A 81 -12.58 2.09 -9.16
N LEU A 82 -11.36 1.92 -8.68
CA LEU A 82 -10.42 3.03 -8.47
C LEU A 82 -9.99 3.63 -9.81
N ILE A 83 -9.60 2.79 -10.78
CA ILE A 83 -9.21 3.21 -12.13
C ILE A 83 -10.39 3.87 -12.84
N ALA A 84 -11.58 3.26 -12.79
CA ALA A 84 -12.80 3.85 -13.35
C ALA A 84 -13.14 5.22 -12.72
N ASN A 85 -13.02 5.35 -11.40
CA ASN A 85 -13.22 6.64 -10.73
C ASN A 85 -12.16 7.70 -11.07
N ILE A 86 -10.95 7.28 -11.44
CA ILE A 86 -9.86 8.20 -11.82
C ILE A 86 -10.00 8.62 -13.27
N SER A 87 -10.40 7.70 -14.14
CA SER A 87 -10.62 7.96 -15.56
C SER A 87 -11.74 8.99 -15.74
N GLY A 88 -12.72 9.00 -14.82
CA GLY A 88 -13.83 9.94 -14.86
C GLY A 88 -14.66 9.76 -16.13
N LEU A 89 -14.64 8.55 -16.70
CA LEU A 89 -15.28 8.23 -17.97
C LEU A 89 -16.80 8.48 -17.88
N LYS A 90 -17.22 9.63 -18.36
CA LYS A 90 -18.14 9.64 -19.50
C LYS A 90 -17.26 9.20 -20.68
N PHE A 91 -17.51 8.01 -21.24
CA PHE A 91 -16.74 7.44 -22.34
C PHE A 91 -16.46 8.47 -23.45
N PRO A 92 -15.35 8.37 -24.19
CA PRO A 92 -15.04 9.32 -25.25
C PRO A 92 -16.10 9.22 -26.35
N ILE A 93 -17.12 10.07 -26.24
CA ILE A 93 -17.90 10.52 -27.37
C ILE A 93 -16.92 11.39 -28.17
N GLU A 94 -16.36 10.79 -29.22
CA GLU A 94 -15.83 11.41 -30.44
C GLU A 94 -14.48 12.16 -30.38
N LYS A 95 -13.98 12.61 -29.22
CA LYS A 95 -12.97 13.69 -29.23
C LYS A 95 -11.47 13.34 -29.29
N ASN A 96 -11.03 12.08 -29.22
CA ASN A 96 -9.59 11.77 -29.24
C ASN A 96 -9.29 10.44 -29.95
N ILE A 97 -9.49 10.41 -31.26
CA ILE A 97 -9.03 9.30 -32.09
C ILE A 97 -7.65 9.69 -32.61
N ALA A 98 -6.60 9.28 -31.90
CA ALA A 98 -5.29 9.22 -32.54
C ALA A 98 -5.36 8.16 -33.66
N PRO A 99 -4.78 8.41 -34.84
CA PRO A 99 -4.76 7.41 -35.91
C PRO A 99 -4.12 6.10 -35.41
N PHE A 100 -4.53 4.96 -35.95
CA PHE A 100 -4.13 3.63 -35.49
C PHE A 100 -2.61 3.48 -35.29
N ILE A 101 -1.81 3.96 -36.26
CA ILE A 101 -0.34 3.97 -36.21
C ILE A 101 0.20 4.77 -35.01
N SER A 102 -0.46 5.88 -34.65
CA SER A 102 -0.14 6.68 -33.48
C SER A 102 -0.49 5.96 -32.17
N ARG A 103 -1.54 5.14 -32.14
CA ARG A 103 -1.87 4.32 -30.96
C ARG A 103 -0.86 3.19 -30.73
N GLU A 104 -0.44 2.49 -31.79
CA GLU A 104 0.55 1.42 -31.63
C GLU A 104 1.90 1.93 -31.13
N SER A 105 2.37 3.04 -31.69
CA SER A 105 3.59 3.71 -31.24
C SER A 105 3.45 4.21 -29.80
N LEU A 106 2.31 4.81 -29.44
CA LEU A 106 2.02 5.22 -28.07
C LEU A 106 1.98 4.02 -27.11
N LYS A 107 1.36 2.89 -27.50
CA LYS A 107 1.34 1.66 -26.70
C LYS A 107 2.75 1.14 -26.46
N LYS A 108 3.58 1.06 -27.50
CA LYS A 108 4.99 0.65 -27.38
C LYS A 108 5.76 1.57 -26.43
N ASN A 109 5.59 2.88 -26.56
CA ASN A 109 6.23 3.86 -25.68
C ASN A 109 5.79 3.67 -24.21
N LEU A 110 4.49 3.50 -23.96
CA LEU A 110 3.98 3.28 -22.61
C LEU A 110 4.46 1.95 -22.01
N LEU A 111 4.55 0.88 -22.79
CA LEU A 111 5.11 -0.39 -22.35
C LEU A 111 6.59 -0.26 -21.97
N GLN A 112 7.36 0.50 -22.75
CA GLN A 112 8.76 0.81 -22.41
C GLN A 112 8.89 1.70 -21.17
N GLU A 113 8.01 2.70 -21.00
CA GLU A 113 7.95 3.50 -19.78
C GLU A 113 7.63 2.61 -18.56
N GLY A 114 6.62 1.76 -18.68
CA GLY A 114 6.19 0.82 -17.64
C GLY A 114 7.28 -0.17 -17.25
N SER A 115 8.00 -0.74 -18.22
CA SER A 115 9.10 -1.67 -17.97
C SER A 115 10.29 -0.99 -17.29
N LYS A 116 10.68 0.21 -17.73
CA LYS A 116 11.74 1.01 -17.07
C LYS A 116 11.36 1.38 -15.64
N GLU A 117 10.10 1.75 -15.39
CA GLU A 117 9.63 2.02 -14.03
C GLU A 117 9.65 0.77 -13.15
N LEU A 118 9.23 -0.38 -13.70
CA LEU A 118 9.26 -1.66 -13.01
C LEU A 118 10.68 -2.03 -12.61
N GLN A 119 11.64 -1.98 -13.54
CA GLN A 119 13.05 -2.24 -13.26
C GLN A 119 13.60 -1.33 -12.15
N LYS A 120 13.36 -0.01 -12.24
CA LYS A 120 13.78 0.94 -11.21
C LYS A 120 13.20 0.61 -9.83
N LYS A 121 11.95 0.18 -9.76
CA LYS A 121 11.32 -0.22 -8.50
C LYS A 121 11.91 -1.52 -7.96
N GLU A 122 12.13 -2.51 -8.81
CA GLU A 122 12.74 -3.78 -8.42
C GLU A 122 14.16 -3.60 -7.91
N GLU A 123 14.98 -2.80 -8.59
CA GLU A 123 16.33 -2.46 -8.14
C GLU A 123 16.30 -1.76 -6.78
N LYS A 124 15.38 -0.80 -6.60
CA LYS A 124 15.20 -0.12 -5.32
C LYS A 124 14.76 -1.08 -4.23
N TYR A 125 13.85 -2.02 -4.52
CA TYR A 125 13.42 -3.05 -3.59
C TYR A 125 14.58 -3.96 -3.20
N LYS A 126 15.33 -4.48 -4.20
CA LYS A 126 16.52 -5.31 -3.99
C LYS A 126 17.53 -4.61 -3.11
N LYS A 127 17.90 -3.36 -3.43
CA LYS A 127 18.84 -2.54 -2.63
C LYS A 127 18.38 -2.35 -1.18
N LYS A 128 17.08 -2.18 -0.96
CA LYS A 128 16.52 -1.97 0.38
C LYS A 128 16.42 -3.28 1.18
N ASN A 129 16.30 -4.43 0.51
CA ASN A 129 16.03 -5.73 1.10
C ASN A 129 17.17 -6.75 0.89
N ILE A 130 18.39 -6.30 0.61
CA ILE A 130 19.56 -7.19 0.40
C ILE A 130 19.72 -8.17 1.56
N SER A 131 19.55 -7.69 2.80
CA SER A 131 19.71 -8.49 4.02
C SER A 131 18.39 -9.07 4.55
N THR A 132 17.27 -8.88 3.85
CA THR A 132 15.96 -9.36 4.29
C THR A 132 15.79 -10.83 3.92
N GLN A 133 15.48 -11.66 4.90
CA GLN A 133 15.25 -13.09 4.73
C GLN A 133 13.74 -13.41 4.77
N TYR A 134 13.33 -14.46 4.05
CA TYR A 134 11.93 -14.91 4.00
C TYR A 134 11.66 -16.18 4.81
N ILE A 135 12.70 -17.00 5.03
CA ILE A 135 12.63 -18.16 5.93
C ILE A 135 12.67 -17.63 7.36
N LEU A 136 11.75 -18.08 8.21
CA LEU A 136 11.65 -17.62 9.60
C LEU A 136 12.29 -18.62 10.57
N PRO A 137 13.44 -18.30 11.18
CA PRO A 137 14.05 -19.15 12.19
C PRO A 137 13.20 -19.26 13.46
N GLN A 138 13.28 -20.39 14.15
CA GLN A 138 12.49 -20.63 15.36
C GLN A 138 12.84 -19.69 16.51
N TYR A 139 14.10 -19.21 16.60
CA TYR A 139 14.52 -18.25 17.62
C TYR A 139 13.78 -16.90 17.48
N ILE A 140 13.35 -16.52 16.28
CA ILE A 140 12.58 -15.30 16.05
C ILE A 140 11.19 -15.39 16.71
N LEU A 141 10.59 -16.57 16.74
CA LEU A 141 9.33 -16.79 17.47
C LEU A 141 9.54 -16.57 18.98
N ARG A 142 10.67 -17.04 19.51
CA ARG A 142 11.06 -16.80 20.90
C ARG A 142 11.23 -15.30 21.16
N PHE A 143 11.91 -14.56 20.29
CA PHE A 143 12.03 -13.10 20.42
C PHE A 143 10.70 -12.36 20.36
N ILE A 144 9.79 -12.73 19.45
CA ILE A 144 8.43 -12.18 19.41
C ILE A 144 7.72 -12.38 20.75
N SER A 145 7.82 -13.58 21.34
CA SER A 145 7.20 -13.86 22.64
C SER A 145 7.85 -13.08 23.80
N LEU A 146 9.18 -12.94 23.78
CA LEU A 146 9.95 -12.22 24.80
C LEU A 146 9.65 -10.72 24.79
N TYR A 147 9.42 -10.13 23.62
CA TYR A 147 9.11 -8.70 23.47
C TYR A 147 7.99 -8.23 24.41
N TRP A 148 6.94 -9.04 24.56
CA TRP A 148 5.75 -8.67 25.36
C TRP A 148 5.98 -8.80 26.86
N LYS A 149 6.95 -9.61 27.28
CA LYS A 149 7.34 -9.80 28.69
C LYS A 149 8.43 -8.83 29.12
N GLU A 150 9.21 -8.33 28.17
CA GLU A 150 10.32 -7.43 28.43
C GLU A 150 9.84 -6.04 28.87
N THR A 151 10.50 -5.45 29.86
CA THR A 151 10.23 -4.10 30.35
C THR A 151 11.29 -3.11 29.87
N ASN A 152 12.52 -3.59 29.62
CA ASN A 152 13.63 -2.75 29.17
C ASN A 152 13.46 -2.31 27.71
N LEU A 153 13.43 -1.00 27.48
CA LEU A 153 13.23 -0.40 26.16
C LEU A 153 14.35 -0.73 25.16
N PHE A 154 15.60 -0.79 25.61
CA PHE A 154 16.74 -1.14 24.74
C PHE A 154 16.62 -2.59 24.25
N LYS A 155 16.30 -3.52 25.16
CA LYS A 155 16.09 -4.93 24.80
C LYS A 155 14.94 -5.10 23.80
N LYS A 156 13.83 -4.40 24.01
CA LYS A 156 12.72 -4.36 23.03
C LYS A 156 13.16 -3.86 21.66
N LEU A 157 13.98 -2.81 21.63
CA LEU A 157 14.49 -2.24 20.39
C LEU A 157 15.43 -3.23 19.67
N TYR A 158 16.29 -3.95 20.40
CA TYR A 158 17.11 -5.03 19.83
C TYR A 158 16.26 -6.15 19.25
N ILE A 159 15.23 -6.60 19.97
CA ILE A 159 14.28 -7.59 19.47
C ILE A 159 13.64 -7.11 18.16
N VAL A 160 13.14 -5.88 18.12
CA VAL A 160 12.52 -5.33 16.90
C VAL A 160 13.51 -5.27 15.74
N LYS A 161 14.74 -4.83 15.98
CA LYS A 161 15.79 -4.81 14.95
C LYS A 161 16.09 -6.21 14.42
N GLU A 162 16.21 -7.19 15.31
CA GLU A 162 16.51 -8.56 14.92
C GLU A 162 15.36 -9.20 14.13
N VAL A 163 14.14 -9.04 14.62
CA VAL A 163 12.92 -9.50 13.93
C VAL A 163 12.74 -8.80 12.58
N SER A 164 13.21 -7.54 12.43
CA SER A 164 13.07 -6.77 11.18
C SER A 164 13.89 -7.30 10.00
N LYS A 165 14.81 -8.25 10.24
CA LYS A 165 15.55 -8.95 9.20
C LYS A 165 14.70 -9.97 8.45
N TYR A 166 13.52 -10.35 8.98
CA TYR A 166 12.73 -11.47 8.49
C TYR A 166 11.35 -11.03 7.99
N LYS A 167 11.15 -10.99 6.68
CA LYS A 167 9.86 -10.73 6.06
C LYS A 167 9.03 -12.02 6.02
N HIS A 168 8.25 -12.22 7.07
CA HIS A 168 7.34 -13.36 7.22
C HIS A 168 6.01 -12.90 7.82
N GLU A 169 4.91 -13.65 7.58
CA GLU A 169 3.57 -13.30 8.06
C GLU A 169 3.52 -13.07 9.58
N LYS A 170 4.12 -13.98 10.36
CA LYS A 170 4.25 -13.86 11.83
C LYS A 170 4.96 -12.57 12.25
N THR A 171 6.01 -12.16 11.54
CA THR A 171 6.72 -10.90 11.77
C THR A 171 5.83 -9.69 11.46
N ILE A 172 5.09 -9.73 10.35
CA ILE A 172 4.17 -8.65 9.95
C ILE A 172 3.04 -8.51 10.99
N ILE A 173 2.48 -9.61 11.48
CA ILE A 173 1.46 -9.61 12.54
C ILE A 173 2.04 -9.02 13.83
N PHE A 174 3.23 -9.45 14.24
CA PHE A 174 3.93 -8.91 15.40
C PHE A 174 4.12 -7.39 15.28
N PHE A 175 4.64 -6.90 14.16
CA PHE A 175 4.84 -5.47 13.93
C PHE A 175 3.54 -4.66 13.87
N LYS A 176 2.48 -5.21 13.26
CA LYS A 176 1.14 -4.61 13.33
C LYS A 176 0.70 -4.44 14.79
N ASN A 177 0.89 -5.45 15.63
CA ASN A 177 0.56 -5.39 17.06
C ASN A 177 1.39 -4.34 17.80
N VAL A 178 2.72 -4.33 17.61
CA VAL A 178 3.63 -3.35 18.24
C VAL A 178 3.23 -1.91 17.91
N LEU A 179 2.91 -1.60 16.64
CA LEU A 179 2.46 -0.26 16.28
C LEU A 179 1.22 0.19 17.07
N HIS A 180 0.29 -0.72 17.30
CA HIS A 180 -0.98 -0.41 17.96
C HIS A 180 -0.82 -0.32 19.49
N SER A 181 -0.12 -1.26 20.12
CA SER A 181 -0.07 -1.38 21.58
C SER A 181 1.06 -0.61 22.25
N GLU A 182 2.22 -0.48 21.58
CA GLU A 182 3.44 0.09 22.19
C GLU A 182 3.20 1.54 22.65
N LYS A 183 3.89 1.96 23.71
CA LYS A 183 3.86 3.34 24.21
C LYS A 183 5.01 4.15 23.65
N ASP A 184 6.18 3.52 23.55
CA ASP A 184 7.38 4.16 23.07
C ASP A 184 7.28 4.55 21.58
N TRP A 185 7.60 5.80 21.28
CA TRP A 185 7.51 6.32 19.90
C TRP A 185 8.68 5.85 19.04
N VAL A 186 9.87 5.70 19.61
CA VAL A 186 11.08 5.29 18.88
C VAL A 186 10.90 3.88 18.35
N ILE A 187 10.43 2.96 19.19
CA ILE A 187 10.12 1.59 18.80
C ILE A 187 9.08 1.58 17.67
N LYS A 188 7.99 2.35 17.79
CA LYS A 188 7.00 2.46 16.71
C LYS A 188 7.59 2.95 15.40
N ASN A 189 8.49 3.93 15.45
CA ASN A 189 9.12 4.47 14.26
C ASN A 189 10.05 3.44 13.60
N VAL A 190 10.81 2.66 14.39
CA VAL A 190 11.64 1.56 13.88
C VAL A 190 10.77 0.50 13.20
N VAL A 191 9.69 0.06 13.86
CA VAL A 191 8.75 -0.91 13.29
C VAL A 191 8.08 -0.37 12.02
N PHE A 192 7.67 0.89 12.02
CA PHE A 192 7.09 1.54 10.85
C PHE A 192 8.03 1.51 9.65
N ARG A 193 9.30 1.87 9.85
CA ARG A 193 10.34 1.81 8.82
C ARG A 193 10.59 0.38 8.33
N ALA A 194 10.63 -0.60 9.24
CA ALA A 194 10.77 -2.01 8.89
C ALA A 194 9.62 -2.49 7.98
N MET A 195 8.36 -2.18 8.33
CA MET A 195 7.22 -2.54 7.49
C MET A 195 7.21 -1.80 6.15
N GLN A 196 7.69 -0.56 6.08
CA GLN A 196 7.92 0.12 4.81
C GLN A 196 9.02 -0.53 3.97
N THR A 197 10.02 -1.16 4.59
CA THR A 197 11.05 -1.96 3.89
C THR A 197 10.44 -3.20 3.27
N PHE A 198 9.50 -3.83 3.96
CA PHE A 198 8.75 -4.97 3.44
C PHE A 198 7.69 -4.61 2.39
N GLU A 199 7.52 -3.32 2.06
CA GLU A 199 6.44 -2.80 1.20
C GLU A 199 5.03 -3.11 1.69
N GLU A 200 4.87 -3.24 3.01
CA GLU A 200 3.56 -3.36 3.65
C GLU A 200 2.85 -2.01 3.71
N VAL A 201 1.54 -2.03 3.51
CA VAL A 201 0.71 -0.83 3.67
C VAL A 201 0.59 -0.53 5.16
N VAL A 202 1.27 0.54 5.59
CA VAL A 202 1.35 0.92 6.99
C VAL A 202 1.17 2.42 7.19
N PHE A 203 0.53 2.78 8.30
CA PHE A 203 0.42 4.17 8.76
C PHE A 203 0.98 4.28 10.17
N LEU A 204 1.88 5.24 10.39
CA LEU A 204 2.40 5.53 11.72
C LEU A 204 1.27 6.09 12.60
N PRO A 205 0.93 5.45 13.73
CA PRO A 205 -0.03 6.02 14.67
C PRO A 205 0.46 7.37 15.20
N PRO A 206 -0.44 8.31 15.50
CA PRO A 206 -0.03 9.60 16.04
C PRO A 206 0.75 9.40 17.34
N LYS A 207 1.78 10.23 17.56
CA LYS A 207 2.44 10.34 18.86
C LYS A 207 1.34 10.66 19.88
N GLY A 208 1.04 9.72 20.77
CA GLY A 208 -0.01 9.92 21.75
C GLY A 208 0.31 11.17 22.58
N LYS A 209 -0.71 11.96 22.92
CA LYS A 209 -0.59 12.84 24.08
C LYS A 209 -0.39 11.90 25.28
N GLY A 210 0.65 12.10 26.08
CA GLY A 210 1.04 11.18 27.15
C GLY A 210 -0.12 10.73 28.04
N LYS A 211 -0.03 9.49 28.55
CA LYS A 211 -0.77 8.88 29.68
C LYS A 211 -2.27 9.20 29.94
N GLY A 212 -3.07 9.77 29.04
CA GLY A 212 -4.42 10.23 29.41
C GLY A 212 -5.63 9.85 28.54
N LYS A 213 -5.47 9.23 27.36
CA LYS A 213 -6.63 8.99 26.44
C LYS A 213 -6.56 7.67 25.69
N ARG A 214 -6.31 6.55 26.37
CA ARG A 214 -6.23 5.21 25.74
C ARG A 214 -7.52 4.38 25.79
N GLU A 215 -8.63 4.92 26.30
CA GLU A 215 -9.86 4.14 26.51
C GLU A 215 -10.83 4.05 25.32
N GLN A 216 -10.42 4.29 24.07
CA GLN A 216 -11.40 4.32 22.96
C GLN A 216 -11.28 3.25 21.89
N TYR A 217 -10.41 2.24 22.05
CA TYR A 217 -10.34 1.13 21.09
C TYR A 217 -10.03 -0.23 21.73
N ASN A 218 -10.80 -0.60 22.76
CA ASN A 218 -11.08 -2.01 23.10
C ASN A 218 -12.42 -2.44 22.50
#